data_AF-B3ML94-F1
#
_entry.id   AF-B3ML94-F1
#
_cell.length_a   1.000
_cell.length_b   1.000
_cell.length_c   1.000
_cell.angle_alpha   90.00
_cell.angle_beta   90.00
_cell.angle_gamma   90.00
#
_symmetry.space_group_name_H-M   'P 1'
#
loop_
_entity.id
_entity.type
_entity.pdbx_description
1 polymer ?
#
loop_
_entity_poly.entity_id
_entity_poly.type
_entity_poly.pdbx_seq_one_letter_code
_entity_poly.pdbx_strand_id
1 'polypeptide(L)' 'MESPAFVFLLLISCLIVGCCLAAPQGCNGGFYSQNGNLVIDLKDVNSLLNCVQQQHRRGG' A
#
# COMPACT_ATOMS: atom_id res chain seq x y z
N MET A 1 -25.12 -20.16 20.49
CA MET A 1 -23.69 -19.95 20.74
C MET A 1 -23.15 -19.16 19.57
N GLU A 2 -23.06 -17.85 19.72
CA GLU A 2 -22.34 -17.01 18.76
C GLU A 2 -20.87 -17.41 18.85
N SER A 3 -20.46 -18.23 17.89
CA SER A 3 -19.21 -18.94 17.97
C SER A 3 -18.09 -17.91 17.83
N PRO A 4 -17.15 -17.78 18.78
CA PRO A 4 -16.06 -16.80 18.70
C PRO A 4 -15.27 -16.93 17.39
N ALA A 5 -15.25 -18.13 16.81
CA ALA A 5 -14.70 -18.38 15.47
C ALA A 5 -15.33 -17.52 14.36
N PHE A 6 -16.63 -17.25 14.39
CA PHE A 6 -17.31 -16.41 13.38
C PHE A 6 -16.84 -14.96 13.46
N VAL A 7 -16.73 -14.42 14.69
CA VAL A 7 -16.22 -13.06 14.93
C VAL A 7 -14.77 -12.93 14.49
N PHE A 8 -13.94 -13.93 14.77
CA PHE A 8 -12.54 -13.96 14.31
C PHE A 8 -12.42 -13.99 12.78
N LEU A 9 -13.21 -14.81 12.10
CA LEU A 9 -13.21 -14.86 10.63
C LEU A 9 -13.66 -13.54 10.00
N LEU A 10 -14.64 -12.87 10.61
CA LEU A 10 -15.14 -11.57 10.16
C LEU A 10 -14.10 -10.45 10.38
N LEU A 11 -13.36 -10.47 11.49
CA LEU A 11 -12.28 -9.52 11.73
C LEU A 11 -11.11 -9.72 10.76
N ILE A 12 -10.73 -10.96 10.47
CA ILE A 12 -9.66 -11.28 9.51
C ILE A 12 -10.03 -10.81 8.10
N SER A 13 -11.27 -11.06 7.66
CA SER A 13 -11.72 -10.61 6.34
C SER A 13 -11.78 -9.08 6.24
N CYS A 14 -12.23 -8.40 7.29
CA CYS A 14 -12.17 -6.94 7.38
C CYS A 14 -10.73 -6.40 7.35
N LEU A 15 -9.78 -7.08 8.03
CA LEU A 15 -8.38 -6.66 8.05
C LEU A 15 -7.73 -6.81 6.66
N ILE A 16 -7.97 -7.91 5.97
CA ILE A 16 -7.43 -8.16 4.62
C ILE A 16 -7.94 -7.10 3.64
N VAL A 17 -9.26 -6.84 3.65
CA VAL A 17 -9.86 -5.83 2.76
C VAL A 17 -9.37 -4.42 3.13
N GLY A 18 -9.29 -4.10 4.42
CA GLY A 18 -8.75 -2.82 4.90
C GLY A 18 -7.30 -2.59 4.51
N CYS A 19 -6.45 -3.62 4.61
CA CYS A 19 -5.04 -3.54 4.20
C CYS A 19 -4.87 -3.38 2.68
N CYS A 20 -5.71 -4.01 1.86
CA CYS A 20 -5.67 -3.85 0.40
C CYS A 20 -6.15 -2.46 -0.06
N LEU A 21 -7.07 -1.84 0.67
CA LEU A 21 -7.57 -0.48 0.40
C LEU A 21 -6.62 0.61 0.94
N ALA A 22 -5.94 0.35 2.05
CA ALA A 22 -5.00 1.29 2.68
C ALA A 22 -3.58 1.22 2.09
N ALA A 23 -3.22 0.12 1.42
CA ALA A 23 -1.98 0.06 0.66
C ALA A 23 -2.06 1.09 -0.49
N PRO A 24 -1.17 2.09 -0.54
CA PRO A 24 -1.20 3.10 -1.59
C PRO A 24 -0.92 2.43 -2.94
N GLN A 25 -1.96 2.05 -3.66
CA GLN A 25 -1.88 1.49 -5.01
C GLN A 25 -1.42 2.53 -6.06
N GLY A 26 -1.10 3.77 -5.63
CA GLY A 26 -1.11 4.94 -6.51
C GLY A 26 0.24 5.49 -6.93
N CYS A 27 1.33 5.16 -6.23
CA CYS A 27 2.65 5.75 -6.50
C CYS A 27 3.57 4.69 -7.09
N ASN A 28 3.42 4.46 -8.39
CA ASN A 28 4.22 3.51 -9.14
C ASN A 28 5.29 4.26 -9.94
N GLY A 29 6.56 4.00 -9.66
CA GLY A 29 7.69 4.63 -10.35
C GLY A 29 8.89 4.88 -9.43
N GLY A 30 10.09 4.93 -10.00
CA GLY A 30 11.32 5.35 -9.30
C GLY A 30 12.04 4.28 -8.47
N PHE A 31 11.36 3.24 -8.00
CA PHE A 31 11.99 2.09 -7.32
C PHE A 31 11.49 0.77 -7.89
N TYR A 32 12.39 -0.03 -8.45
CA TYR A 32 12.08 -1.39 -8.87
C TYR A 32 13.24 -2.34 -8.56
N SER A 33 12.91 -3.61 -8.34
CA SER A 33 13.91 -4.65 -8.17
C SER A 33 14.22 -5.27 -9.52
N GLN A 34 15.48 -5.21 -9.93
CA GLN A 34 15.96 -5.89 -11.13
C GLN A 34 17.15 -6.77 -10.74
N ASN A 35 17.02 -8.08 -10.99
CA ASN A 35 18.08 -9.06 -10.66
C ASN A 35 18.52 -9.05 -9.18
N GLY A 36 17.58 -8.81 -8.25
CA GLY A 36 17.89 -8.76 -6.82
C GLY A 36 18.60 -7.48 -6.37
N ASN A 37 18.79 -6.51 -7.27
CA ASN A 37 19.29 -5.19 -6.94
C ASN A 37 18.14 -4.17 -6.96
N LEU A 38 18.17 -3.25 -6.00
CA LEU A 38 17.24 -2.13 -5.97
C LEU A 38 17.72 -1.07 -6.96
N VAL A 39 16.98 -0.88 -8.05
CA VAL A 39 17.25 0.16 -9.03
C VAL A 39 16.41 1.38 -8.70
N ILE A 40 17.09 2.53 -8.63
CA ILE A 40 16.50 3.82 -8.35
C ILE A 40 16.50 4.62 -9.65
N ASP A 41 15.33 4.82 -10.25
CA ASP A 41 15.19 5.62 -11.46
C ASP A 41 14.88 7.08 -11.11
N LEU A 42 15.92 7.92 -11.12
CA LEU A 42 15.84 9.34 -10.77
C LEU A 42 14.85 10.13 -11.66
N LYS A 43 14.55 9.65 -12.87
CA LYS A 43 13.57 10.28 -13.77
C LYS A 43 12.15 10.16 -13.20
N ASP A 44 11.84 9.03 -12.59
CA ASP A 44 10.52 8.73 -12.03
C ASP A 44 10.43 8.95 -10.51
N VAL A 45 11.57 9.10 -9.81
CA VAL A 45 11.61 9.43 -8.38
C VAL A 45 10.89 10.73 -8.05
N ASN A 46 11.00 11.77 -8.89
CA ASN A 46 10.27 13.02 -8.67
C ASN A 46 8.75 12.84 -8.80
N SER A 47 8.30 12.00 -9.74
CA SER A 47 6.88 11.66 -9.91
C SER A 47 6.35 10.89 -8.70
N LEU A 48 7.14 9.93 -8.21
CA LEU A 48 6.85 9.19 -6.99
C LEU A 48 6.76 10.11 -5.77
N LEU A 49 7.73 11.00 -5.56
CA LEU A 49 7.76 11.91 -4.41
C LEU A 49 6.53 12.83 -4.41
N ASN A 50 6.15 13.36 -5.57
CA ASN A 50 4.96 14.18 -5.72
C ASN A 50 3.66 13.40 -5.45
N CYS A 51 3.60 12.15 -5.89
CA CYS A 51 2.47 11.26 -5.62
C CYS A 51 2.34 10.96 -4.12
N VAL A 52 3.44 10.59 -3.45
CA VAL A 52 3.47 10.35 -2.00
C VAL A 52 3.07 11.61 -1.25
N GLN A 53 3.56 12.78 -1.65
CA GLN A 53 3.18 14.07 -1.07
C GLN A 53 1.69 14.37 -1.23
N GLN A 54 1.09 14.05 -2.38
CA GLN A 54 -0.36 14.20 -2.60
C GLN A 54 -1.18 13.24 -1.75
N GLN A 55 -0.74 11.98 -1.59
CA GLN A 55 -1.42 11.02 -0.72
C GLN A 55 -1.31 11.43 0.74
N HIS A 56 -0.15 11.91 1.18
CA HIS A 56 0.05 12.43 2.53
C HIS A 56 -0.87 13.62 2.85
N ARG A 57 -1.11 14.50 1.88
CA ARG A 57 -2.06 15.62 2.02
C ARG A 57 -3.53 15.19 2.01
N ARG A 58 -3.87 14.06 1.38
CA ARG A 58 -5.25 13.56 1.28
C ARG A 58 -5.67 12.67 2.45
N GLY A 59 -4.71 12.13 3.21
CA GLY A 59 -4.95 11.33 4.41
C GLY A 59 -4.76 12.08 5.72
N GLY A 60 -4.62 13.42 5.68
CA GLY A 60 -4.53 14.30 6.85
C GLY A 60 -5.87 14.89 7.25
#